data_AF-A0A914GBR4-F1
#
_entry.id   AF-A0A914GBR4-F1
#
_cell.length_a   1.000
_cell.length_b   1.000
_cell.length_c   1.000
_cell.angle_alpha   90.00
_cell.angle_beta   90.00
_cell.angle_gamma   90.00
#
_symmetry.space_group_name_H-M   'P 1'
#
loop_
_entity.id
_entity.type
_entity.pdbx_description
1 polymer ?
#
loop_
_entity_poly.entity_id
_entity_poly.type
_entity_poly.pdbx_seq_one_letter_code
_entity_poly.pdbx_strand_id
1 'polypeptide(L)'
;MIRRTKENIILPSKTRHLTFLSEKNIDTQMKELRDAKEQATKATSGRKIKKKDAHESMMEYYRVTALVKSSAVSSYLKEEYFKNNDVKRKMLIFAHHQVVLDAISSMLVSCDICHIRIDGSTKERTALVEEFQTNEACQVA
;
A
#
# COMPACT_ATOMS: atom_id res chain seq x y z
N MET A 1 7.88 -23.63 10.70
CA MET A 1 8.33 -22.28 10.30
C MET A 1 9.67 -21.98 10.97
N ILE A 2 10.77 -22.00 10.21
CA ILE A 2 12.10 -21.65 10.74
C ILE A 2 12.20 -20.12 10.76
N ARG A 3 12.21 -19.51 11.94
CA ARG A 3 12.50 -18.09 12.09
C ARG A 3 14.01 -17.89 12.09
N ARG A 4 14.54 -17.19 11.10
CA ARG A 4 15.94 -16.75 11.09
C ARG A 4 16.02 -15.33 11.66
N THR A 5 16.95 -15.08 12.57
CA THR A 5 17.31 -13.71 12.97
C THR A 5 18.00 -13.02 11.81
N LYS A 6 17.95 -11.69 11.76
CA LYS A 6 18.65 -10.91 10.71
C LYS A 6 20.16 -11.17 10.72
N GLU A 7 20.72 -11.52 11.88
CA GLU A 7 22.11 -11.94 12.05
C GLU A 7 22.44 -13.21 11.27
N ASN A 8 21.47 -14.12 11.12
CA ASN A 8 21.62 -15.39 10.40
C ASN A 8 21.41 -15.24 8.88
N ILE A 9 21.30 -14.02 8.35
CA ILE A 9 21.12 -13.74 6.93
C ILE A 9 22.04 -12.59 6.53
N ILE A 10 22.95 -12.83 5.58
CA ILE A 10 23.82 -11.81 5.01
C ILE A 10 22.98 -10.92 4.07
N LEU A 11 22.29 -9.93 4.64
CA LEU A 11 21.56 -8.91 3.89
C LEU A 11 22.41 -7.64 3.81
N PRO A 12 22.42 -6.93 2.67
CA PRO A 12 23.02 -5.61 2.59
C PRO A 12 22.34 -4.65 3.57
N SER A 13 23.05 -3.57 3.92
CA SER A 13 22.54 -2.52 4.80
C SER A 13 21.20 -1.99 4.30
N LYS A 14 20.24 -1.84 5.21
CA LYS A 14 18.90 -1.32 4.90
C LYS A 14 18.99 0.11 4.37
N THR A 15 18.57 0.32 3.13
CA THR A 15 18.39 1.66 2.54
C THR A 15 16.95 2.13 2.67
N ARG A 16 16.74 3.45 2.69
CA ARG A 16 15.41 4.05 2.75
C ARG A 16 15.36 5.23 1.77
N HIS A 17 14.42 5.16 0.84
CA HIS A 17 14.21 6.20 -0.17
C HIS A 17 12.85 6.85 0.06
N LEU A 18 12.80 8.17 -0.11
CA LEU A 18 11.57 8.96 -0.08
C LEU A 18 11.37 9.52 -1.49
N THR A 19 10.26 9.16 -2.12
CA THR A 19 9.88 9.67 -3.44
C THR A 19 8.68 10.59 -3.31
N PHE A 20 8.76 11.78 -3.91
CA PHE A 20 7.64 12.69 -4.03
C PHE A 20 6.86 12.38 -5.30
N LEU A 21 5.55 12.18 -5.17
CA LEU A 21 4.66 11.87 -6.28
C LEU A 21 3.81 13.10 -6.59
N SER A 22 3.80 13.54 -7.85
CA SER A 22 2.91 14.59 -8.35
C SER A 22 2.11 14.06 -9.53
N GLU A 23 0.81 13.87 -9.35
CA GLU A 23 -0.12 13.51 -10.42
C GLU A 23 -1.24 14.52 -10.53
N LYS A 24 -1.69 14.80 -11.76
CA LYS A 24 -2.84 15.66 -12.04
C LYS A 24 -4.13 15.17 -11.36
N ASN A 25 -4.25 13.85 -11.18
CA ASN A 25 -5.43 13.22 -10.56
C ASN A 25 -5.49 13.45 -9.05
N ILE A 26 -4.34 13.60 -8.37
CA ILE A 26 -4.31 13.93 -6.94
C ILE A 26 -5.05 15.25 -6.72
N ASP A 27 -4.75 16.27 -7.53
CA ASP A 27 -5.28 17.62 -7.38
C ASP A 27 -6.81 17.70 -7.47
N THR A 28 -7.43 16.81 -8.26
CA THR A 28 -8.88 16.80 -8.45
C THR A 28 -9.62 16.34 -7.19
N GLN A 29 -9.04 15.40 -6.43
CA GLN A 29 -9.63 14.86 -5.21
C GLN A 29 -9.13 15.58 -3.93
N MET A 30 -8.26 16.59 -4.07
CA MET A 30 -7.74 17.36 -2.93
C MET A 30 -8.83 18.11 -2.16
N LYS A 31 -9.96 18.44 -2.79
CA LYS A 31 -11.07 19.11 -2.11
C LYS A 31 -11.68 18.23 -1.02
N GLU A 32 -12.09 17.00 -1.37
CA GLU A 32 -12.66 16.03 -0.43
C GLU A 32 -11.67 15.69 0.68
N LEU A 33 -10.38 15.58 0.35
CA LEU A 33 -9.33 15.35 1.33
C LEU A 33 -9.19 16.50 2.33
N ARG A 34 -9.29 17.75 1.87
CA ARG A 34 -9.23 18.94 2.74
C ARG A 34 -10.44 18.98 3.67
N ASP A 35 -11.63 18.70 3.14
CA ASP A 35 -12.87 18.69 3.92
C ASP A 35 -12.83 17.59 5.01
N ALA A 36 -12.40 16.37 4.65
CA ALA A 36 -12.22 15.27 5.61
C ALA A 36 -11.16 15.60 6.67
N LYS A 37 -10.06 16.26 6.27
CA LYS A 37 -9.03 16.72 7.22
C LYS A 37 -9.59 17.72 8.21
N GLU A 38 -10.36 18.69 7.73
CA GLU A 38 -10.94 19.74 8.57
C GLU A 38 -11.98 19.15 9.56
N GLN A 39 -12.76 18.17 9.12
CA GLN A 39 -13.69 17.47 10.01
C GLN A 39 -12.94 16.67 11.09
N ALA A 40 -11.87 15.95 10.73
CA ALA A 40 -11.06 15.21 11.69
C ALA A 40 -10.36 16.12 12.72
N THR A 41 -9.86 17.29 12.30
CA THR A 41 -9.23 18.25 13.23
C THR A 41 -10.25 18.89 14.17
N LYS A 42 -11.42 19.28 13.66
CA LYS A 42 -12.52 19.82 14.47
C LYS A 42 -13.03 18.82 15.50
N ALA A 43 -13.22 17.55 15.10
CA ALA A 43 -13.68 16.48 15.99
C ALA A 43 -12.69 16.18 17.13
N THR A 44 -11.40 16.48 16.93
CA THR A 44 -10.33 16.25 17.91
C THR A 44 -10.10 17.44 18.87
N SER A 45 -10.53 18.65 18.51
CA SER A 45 -10.13 19.90 19.21
C SER A 45 -11.18 20.48 20.18
N GLY A 46 -12.32 19.80 20.41
CA GLY A 46 -13.42 20.30 21.26
C GLY A 46 -13.33 19.90 22.74
N ARG A 47 -13.83 20.73 23.67
CA ARG A 47 -13.83 20.47 25.14
C ARG A 47 -14.79 19.37 25.62
N LYS A 48 -15.67 18.83 24.76
CA LYS A 48 -16.60 17.71 25.04
C LYS A 48 -16.49 16.65 23.94
N ILE A 49 -15.37 15.93 23.90
CA ILE A 49 -15.11 14.92 22.86
C ILE A 49 -15.89 13.64 23.19
N LYS A 50 -16.88 13.30 22.37
CA LYS A 50 -17.29 11.91 22.25
C LYS A 50 -16.17 11.18 21.53
N LYS A 51 -15.35 10.43 22.28
CA LYS A 51 -14.15 9.74 21.74
C LYS A 51 -14.44 8.89 20.49
N LYS A 52 -15.66 8.36 20.39
CA LYS A 52 -16.14 7.58 19.24
C LYS A 52 -16.20 8.42 17.95
N ASP A 53 -16.79 9.61 18.01
CA ASP A 53 -17.00 10.48 16.86
C ASP A 53 -15.66 11.01 16.31
N ALA A 54 -14.72 11.35 17.20
CA ALA A 54 -13.36 11.75 16.81
C ALA A 54 -12.59 10.63 16.11
N HIS A 55 -12.73 9.40 16.60
CA HIS A 55 -12.11 8.23 15.98
C HIS A 55 -12.68 7.95 14.60
N GLU A 56 -14.00 8.02 14.45
CA GLU A 56 -14.69 7.81 13.18
C GLU A 56 -14.28 8.84 12.11
N SER A 57 -14.26 10.14 12.46
CA SER A 57 -13.79 11.19 11.54
C SER A 57 -12.33 11.01 11.14
N MET A 58 -11.47 10.54 12.06
CA MET A 58 -10.07 10.25 11.75
C MET A 58 -9.92 9.06 10.79
N MET A 59 -10.68 7.99 11.00
CA MET A 59 -10.68 6.82 10.13
C MET A 59 -11.16 7.16 8.72
N GLU A 60 -12.19 8.00 8.62
CA GLU A 60 -12.67 8.48 7.33
C GLU A 60 -11.61 9.33 6.62
N TYR A 61 -10.95 10.25 7.32
CA TYR A 61 -9.84 11.01 6.75
C TYR A 61 -8.71 10.11 6.22
N TYR A 62 -8.33 9.06 6.95
CA TYR A 62 -7.34 8.09 6.47
C TYR A 62 -7.81 7.29 5.26
N ARG A 63 -9.10 6.90 5.22
CA ARG A 63 -9.70 6.22 4.07
C ARG A 63 -9.68 7.11 2.82
N VAL A 64 -10.11 8.36 2.93
CA VAL A 64 -10.07 9.33 1.83
C VAL A 64 -8.63 9.57 1.38
N THR A 65 -7.69 9.72 2.32
CA THR A 65 -6.26 9.85 2.00
C THR A 65 -5.74 8.66 1.18
N ALA A 66 -6.17 7.44 1.51
CA ALA A 66 -5.77 6.24 0.80
C ALA A 66 -6.33 6.20 -0.63
N LEU A 67 -7.59 6.62 -0.81
CA LEU A 67 -8.22 6.72 -2.13
C LEU A 67 -7.50 7.69 -3.05
N VAL A 68 -7.22 8.90 -2.55
CA VAL A 68 -6.52 9.93 -3.36
C VAL A 68 -5.13 9.49 -3.77
N LYS A 69 -4.44 8.74 -2.91
CA LYS A 69 -3.07 8.29 -3.17
C LYS A 69 -2.98 7.03 -4.02
N SER A 70 -4.03 6.22 -4.10
CA SER A 70 -3.94 4.89 -4.72
C SER A 70 -3.59 4.94 -6.21
N SER A 71 -4.16 5.91 -6.95
CA SER A 71 -3.83 6.19 -8.36
C SER A 71 -2.34 6.47 -8.51
N ALA A 72 -1.83 7.48 -7.79
CA ALA A 72 -0.46 7.93 -7.93
C ALA A 72 0.58 6.89 -7.51
N VAL A 73 0.28 6.13 -6.46
CA VAL A 73 1.13 5.02 -6.05
C VAL A 73 1.18 3.95 -7.15
N SER A 74 0.04 3.61 -7.75
CA SER A 74 -0.03 2.56 -8.77
C SER A 74 0.70 2.96 -10.06
N SER A 75 0.53 4.20 -10.54
CA SER A 75 1.26 4.70 -11.71
C SER A 75 2.76 4.75 -11.47
N TYR A 76 3.18 5.25 -10.30
CA TYR A 76 4.60 5.29 -9.95
C TYR A 76 5.24 3.90 -9.96
N LEU A 77 4.59 2.93 -9.31
CA LEU A 77 5.08 1.54 -9.31
C LEU A 77 5.18 0.98 -10.73
N LYS A 78 4.16 1.23 -11.55
CA LYS A 78 4.14 0.80 -12.95
C LYS A 78 5.32 1.37 -13.74
N GLU A 79 5.54 2.68 -13.66
CA GLU A 79 6.58 3.37 -14.41
C GLU A 79 8.00 3.02 -13.95
N GLU A 80 8.22 3.01 -12.63
CA GLU A 80 9.56 2.85 -12.04
C GLU A 80 10.02 1.40 -12.05
N TYR A 81 9.11 0.45 -11.82
CA TYR A 81 9.49 -0.94 -11.52
C TYR A 81 9.00 -1.97 -12.53
N PHE A 82 7.95 -1.67 -13.29
CA PHE A 82 7.29 -2.68 -14.13
C PHE A 82 7.26 -2.34 -15.62
N LYS A 83 7.64 -1.13 -16.01
CA LYS A 83 7.59 -0.67 -17.41
C LYS A 83 8.61 -1.36 -18.31
N ASN A 84 9.83 -1.58 -17.82
CA ASN A 84 10.94 -2.02 -18.67
C ASN A 84 11.20 -3.54 -18.60
N ASN A 85 10.56 -4.29 -17.69
CA ASN A 85 10.74 -5.75 -17.53
C ASN A 85 12.20 -6.27 -17.41
N ASP A 86 13.19 -5.39 -17.29
CA ASP A 86 14.61 -5.73 -17.46
C ASP A 86 15.22 -6.45 -16.26
N VAL A 87 14.55 -6.49 -15.11
CA VAL A 87 15.05 -7.19 -13.91
C VAL A 87 13.92 -7.97 -13.23
N LYS A 88 13.92 -9.29 -13.44
CA LYS A 88 13.10 -10.22 -12.64
C LYS A 88 13.62 -10.19 -11.20
N ARG A 89 12.88 -9.55 -10.29
CA ARG A 89 13.18 -9.50 -8.87
C ARG A 89 11.93 -9.74 -8.05
N LYS A 90 12.05 -10.47 -6.94
CA LYS A 90 10.95 -10.59 -5.98
C LYS A 90 10.80 -9.29 -5.18
N MET A 91 9.58 -8.78 -5.10
CA MET A 91 9.24 -7.52 -4.43
C MET A 91 8.13 -7.76 -3.40
N LEU A 92 8.29 -7.16 -2.22
CA LEU A 92 7.24 -7.10 -1.19
C LEU A 92 6.69 -5.69 -1.12
N ILE A 93 5.37 -5.55 -1.25
CA ILE A 93 4.66 -4.28 -1.19
C ILE A 93 3.79 -4.26 0.07
N PHE A 94 4.10 -3.34 0.98
CA PHE A 94 3.32 -3.15 2.20
C PHE A 94 2.40 -1.95 2.06
N ALA A 95 1.10 -2.17 2.22
CA ALA A 95 0.11 -1.11 2.30
C ALA A 95 -0.86 -1.36 3.46
N HIS A 96 -1.30 -0.27 4.11
CA HIS A 96 -2.20 -0.35 5.25
C HIS A 96 -3.67 -0.50 4.82
N HIS A 97 -4.08 0.24 3.79
CA HIS A 97 -5.48 0.28 3.37
C HIS A 97 -5.74 -0.71 2.23
N GLN A 98 -6.81 -1.49 2.36
CA GLN A 98 -7.24 -2.45 1.33
C GLN A 98 -7.40 -1.78 -0.04
N VAL A 99 -7.96 -0.57 -0.11
CA VAL A 99 -8.12 0.13 -1.39
C VAL A 99 -6.81 0.43 -2.13
N VAL A 100 -5.71 0.58 -1.38
CA VAL A 100 -4.37 0.73 -1.99
C VAL A 100 -3.88 -0.62 -2.50
N LEU A 101 -4.10 -1.70 -1.74
CA LEU A 101 -3.78 -3.06 -2.19
C LEU A 101 -4.60 -3.46 -3.42
N ASP A 102 -5.89 -3.09 -3.46
CA ASP A 102 -6.81 -3.35 -4.58
C ASP A 102 -6.31 -2.65 -5.86
N ALA A 103 -5.93 -1.36 -5.74
CA ALA A 103 -5.42 -0.58 -6.85
C ALA A 103 -4.08 -1.13 -7.39
N ILE A 104 -3.17 -1.50 -6.49
CA ILE A 104 -1.88 -2.09 -6.86
C ILE A 104 -2.09 -3.46 -7.53
N SER A 105 -2.94 -4.32 -6.96
CA SER A 105 -3.24 -5.63 -7.54
C SER A 105 -3.86 -5.49 -8.94
N SER A 106 -4.82 -4.57 -9.10
CA SER A 106 -5.43 -4.28 -10.41
C SER A 106 -4.39 -3.78 -11.43
N MET A 107 -3.46 -2.93 -10.99
CA MET A 107 -2.35 -2.46 -11.83
C MET A 107 -1.42 -3.61 -12.23
N LEU A 108 -1.07 -4.51 -11.31
CA LEU A 108 -0.23 -5.69 -11.60
C LEU A 108 -0.90 -6.64 -12.59
N VAL A 109 -2.21 -6.89 -12.45
CA VAL A 109 -3.00 -7.65 -13.44
C VAL A 109 -2.95 -6.97 -14.81
N SER A 110 -3.11 -5.64 -14.87
CA SER A 110 -3.05 -4.91 -16.15
C SER A 110 -1.68 -4.93 -16.83
N CYS A 111 -0.62 -5.28 -16.09
CA CYS A 111 0.75 -5.42 -16.59
C CYS A 111 1.15 -6.88 -16.81
N ASP A 112 0.23 -7.83 -16.65
CA ASP A 112 0.47 -9.28 -16.72
C ASP A 112 1.55 -9.77 -15.74
N ILE A 113 1.55 -9.21 -14.53
CA ILE A 113 2.49 -9.58 -13.47
C ILE A 113 1.83 -10.58 -12.52
N CYS A 114 2.37 -11.80 -12.50
CA CYS A 114 1.99 -12.81 -11.53
C CYS A 114 2.40 -12.35 -10.12
N HIS A 115 1.41 -12.29 -9.24
CA HIS A 115 1.56 -11.80 -7.88
C HIS A 115 0.59 -12.52 -6.95
N ILE A 116 0.88 -12.47 -5.64
CA ILE A 116 -0.04 -12.86 -4.59
C ILE A 116 -0.46 -11.62 -3.79
N ARG A 117 -1.50 -11.77 -2.97
CA ARG A 117 -1.89 -10.78 -1.96
C ARG A 117 -2.19 -11.46 -0.64
N ILE A 118 -1.63 -10.91 0.43
CA ILE A 118 -1.91 -11.36 1.80
C ILE A 118 -2.41 -10.17 2.62
N ASP A 119 -3.67 -10.22 3.04
CA ASP A 119 -4.27 -9.23 3.95
C ASP A 119 -4.98 -9.91 5.13
N GLY A 120 -5.80 -9.17 5.88
CA GLY A 120 -6.52 -9.69 7.06
C GLY A 120 -7.60 -10.72 6.73
N SER A 121 -8.04 -10.82 5.47
CA SER A 121 -9.08 -11.76 5.02
C SER A 121 -8.52 -13.06 4.45
N THR A 122 -7.22 -13.11 4.17
CA THR A 122 -6.55 -14.26 3.55
C THR A 122 -6.48 -15.45 4.50
N LYS A 123 -7.18 -16.55 4.16
CA LYS A 123 -7.17 -17.81 4.93
C LYS A 123 -5.95 -18.69 4.62
N GLU A 124 -5.60 -18.83 3.34
CA GLU A 124 -4.56 -19.77 2.86
C GLU A 124 -3.17 -19.13 2.78
N ARG A 125 -2.77 -18.43 3.84
CA ARG A 125 -1.52 -17.65 3.86
C ARG A 125 -0.29 -18.50 3.56
N THR A 126 -0.24 -19.73 4.07
CA THR A 126 0.92 -20.62 3.90
C THR A 126 1.12 -21.00 2.43
N ALA A 127 0.04 -21.36 1.73
CA ALA A 127 0.10 -21.75 0.32
C ALA A 127 0.56 -20.58 -0.57
N LEU A 128 0.03 -19.38 -0.34
CA LEU A 128 0.46 -18.18 -1.06
C LEU A 128 1.93 -17.86 -0.79
N VAL A 129 2.38 -17.93 0.46
CA VAL A 129 3.80 -17.71 0.79
C VAL A 129 4.69 -18.73 0.07
N GLU A 130 4.29 -19.99 0.01
CA GLU A 130 5.02 -21.04 -0.71
C GLU A 130 5.04 -20.77 -2.22
N GLU A 131 3.91 -20.37 -2.81
CA GLU A 131 3.83 -19.95 -4.21
C GLU A 131 4.79 -18.77 -4.49
N PHE A 132 4.76 -17.73 -3.66
CA PHE A 132 5.68 -16.61 -3.80
C PHE A 132 7.14 -16.99 -3.55
N GLN A 133 7.45 -18.04 -2.80
CA GLN A 133 8.84 -18.43 -2.56
C GLN A 133 9.39 -19.34 -3.66
N THR A 134 8.56 -20.24 -4.20
CA THR A 134 8.99 -21.32 -5.09
C THR A 134 8.70 -21.05 -6.57
N ASN A 135 7.66 -20.28 -6.89
CA ASN A 135 7.31 -19.93 -8.26
C ASN A 135 8.14 -18.71 -8.73
N GLU A 136 8.99 -18.89 -9.73
CA GLU A 136 9.79 -17.80 -10.32
C GLU A 136 8.95 -16.78 -11.10
N ALA A 137 7.79 -17.19 -11.61
CA ALA A 137 6.86 -16.28 -12.28
C ALA A 137 6.17 -15.34 -11.29
N CYS A 138 5.94 -15.79 -10.04
CA CYS A 138 5.36 -14.96 -9.00
C CYS A 138 6.39 -13.97 -8.44
N GLN A 139 6.31 -12.72 -8.87
CA GLN A 139 7.34 -11.71 -8.60
C GLN A 139 6.97 -10.73 -7.50
N VAL A 140 5.69 -10.56 -7.20
CA VAL A 140 5.22 -9.54 -6.25
C VAL A 140 4.31 -10.16 -5.19
N ALA A 141 4.44 -9.70 -3.95
CA ALA A 141 3.54 -10.06 -2.84
C ALA A 141 3.22 -8.85 -1.96
#